data_AF-A0A7Y6PRL1-F1
#
_entry.id   AF-A0A7Y6PRL1-F1
#
_cell.length_a   1.000
_cell.length_b   1.000
_cell.length_c   1.000
_cell.angle_alpha   90.00
_cell.angle_beta   90.00
_cell.angle_gamma   90.00
#
_symmetry.space_group_name_H-M   'P 1'
#
loop_
_entity.id
_entity.type
_entity.pdbx_description
1 polymer ?
#
loop_
_entity_poly.entity_id
_entity_poly.type
_entity_poly.pdbx_seq_one_letter_code
_entity_poly.pdbx_strand_id
1 'polypeptide(L)'
;MEELDCLARRFVVVERLSIELNGTFEFALWCKLLRDRGWTGLQVARALGRSEGYVNNLVRIVERGSLAVLLRWRLEQQPSSTLPHVCATDWLMQVCLLSHDEQDAELARRIARITPSAPPQPTG
;
A
#
# COMPACT_ATOMS: atom_id res chain seq x y z
N MET A 1 -29.12 -39.28 13.58
CA MET A 1 -29.50 -37.95 13.05
C MET A 1 -29.17 -36.84 14.04
N GLU A 2 -29.22 -37.09 15.35
CA GLU A 2 -28.88 -36.10 16.40
C GLU A 2 -27.36 -35.78 16.53
N GLU A 3 -26.45 -36.71 16.21
CA GLU A 3 -24.99 -36.47 16.33
C GLU A 3 -24.44 -35.44 15.34
N LEU A 4 -25.02 -35.33 14.14
CA LEU A 4 -24.62 -34.35 13.13
C LEU A 4 -24.99 -32.91 13.54
N ASP A 5 -26.08 -32.76 14.28
CA ASP A 5 -26.59 -31.47 14.77
C ASP A 5 -25.72 -30.92 15.91
N CYS A 6 -25.15 -31.81 16.72
CA CYS A 6 -24.17 -31.47 17.77
C CYS A 6 -22.84 -30.96 17.19
N LEU A 7 -22.39 -31.56 16.08
CA LEU A 7 -21.17 -31.12 15.38
C LEU A 7 -21.35 -29.75 14.72
N ALA A 8 -22.50 -29.49 14.09
CA ALA A 8 -22.80 -28.20 13.46
C ALA A 8 -22.77 -27.02 14.46
N ARG A 9 -23.14 -27.26 15.72
CA ARG A 9 -23.09 -26.24 16.80
C ARG A 9 -21.69 -25.95 17.35
N ARG A 10 -20.67 -26.74 17.00
CA ARG A 10 -19.28 -26.56 17.48
C ARG A 10 -18.41 -25.73 16.53
N PHE A 11 -18.88 -25.44 15.32
CA PHE A 11 -18.11 -24.69 14.33
C PHE A 11 -18.74 -23.31 14.12
N VAL A 12 -17.98 -22.27 14.47
CA VAL A 12 -18.33 -20.90 14.10
C VAL A 12 -18.06 -20.74 12.61
N VAL A 13 -19.10 -20.41 11.85
CA VAL A 13 -18.93 -19.93 10.47
C VAL A 13 -18.22 -18.60 10.57
N VAL A 14 -16.92 -18.58 10.25
CA VAL A 14 -16.16 -17.34 10.11
C VAL A 14 -16.71 -16.67 8.85
N GLU A 15 -17.41 -15.55 9.02
CA GLU A 15 -17.82 -14.71 7.89
C GLU A 15 -16.61 -14.44 7.00
N ARG A 16 -16.79 -14.56 5.69
CA ARG A 16 -15.77 -14.13 4.74
C ARG A 16 -15.54 -12.63 4.99
N LEU A 17 -14.44 -12.31 5.65
CA LEU A 17 -13.91 -10.95 5.71
C LEU A 17 -13.67 -10.48 4.27
N SER A 18 -14.58 -9.68 3.74
CA SER A 18 -14.36 -8.94 2.50
C SER A 18 -13.44 -7.78 2.84
N ILE A 19 -12.21 -7.83 2.33
CA ILE A 19 -11.30 -6.69 2.40
C ILE A 19 -11.62 -5.79 1.22
N GLU A 20 -12.29 -4.66 1.49
CA GLU A 20 -12.36 -3.57 0.53
C GLU A 20 -11.04 -2.82 0.54
N LEU A 21 -10.30 -2.91 -0.56
CA LEU A 21 -9.00 -2.27 -0.69
C LEU A 21 -9.21 -0.80 -1.03
N ASN A 22 -8.86 0.09 -0.09
CA ASN A 22 -9.10 1.51 -0.23
C ASN A 22 -7.92 2.25 -0.88
N GLY A 23 -7.51 1.78 -2.05
CA GLY A 23 -6.42 2.36 -2.82
C GLY A 23 -5.25 1.40 -3.06
N THR A 24 -4.21 1.92 -3.70
CA THR A 24 -3.07 1.12 -4.15
C THR A 24 -2.19 0.64 -2.99
N PHE A 25 -2.14 1.40 -1.89
CA PHE A 25 -1.34 1.07 -0.70
C PHE A 25 -1.84 -0.21 -0.02
N GLU A 26 -3.14 -0.29 0.28
CA GLU A 26 -3.79 -1.46 0.87
C GLU A 26 -3.68 -2.67 -0.07
N PHE A 27 -3.82 -2.45 -1.37
CA PHE A 27 -3.61 -3.49 -2.38
C PHE A 27 -2.17 -4.02 -2.37
N ALA A 28 -1.17 -3.15 -2.16
CA ALA A 28 0.23 -3.56 -2.02
C ALA A 28 0.47 -4.39 -0.75
N LEU A 29 -0.13 -3.99 0.38
CA LEU A 29 -0.08 -4.76 1.62
C LEU A 29 -0.69 -6.15 1.45
N TRP A 30 -1.82 -6.24 0.74
CA TRP A 30 -2.43 -7.53 0.42
C TRP A 30 -1.53 -8.41 -0.45
N CYS A 31 -0.92 -7.83 -1.49
CA CYS A 31 0.09 -8.54 -2.29
C CYS A 31 1.23 -9.08 -1.42
N LYS A 32 1.77 -8.25 -0.52
CA LYS A 32 2.85 -8.64 0.40
C LYS A 32 2.43 -9.75 1.35
N LEU A 33 1.24 -9.67 1.94
CA LEU A 33 0.71 -10.73 2.82
C LEU A 33 0.60 -12.08 2.09
N LEU A 34 0.13 -12.09 0.85
CA LEU A 34 0.06 -13.33 0.07
C LEU A 34 1.46 -13.89 -0.23
N ARG A 35 2.43 -13.02 -0.57
CA ARG A 35 3.84 -13.42 -0.73
C ARG A 35 4.42 -14.02 0.55
N ASP A 36 4.13 -13.43 1.70
CA ASP A 36 4.59 -13.93 3.01
C ASP A 36 3.96 -15.28 3.38
N ARG A 37 2.79 -15.59 2.82
CA ARG A 37 2.16 -16.92 2.90
C ARG A 37 2.69 -17.92 1.86
N GLY A 38 3.78 -17.59 1.17
CA GLY A 38 4.46 -18.48 0.23
C GLY A 38 3.93 -18.45 -1.20
N TRP A 39 3.03 -17.53 -1.54
CA TRP A 39 2.57 -17.40 -2.93
C TRP A 39 3.67 -16.78 -3.79
N THR A 40 3.78 -17.20 -5.04
CA THR A 40 4.65 -16.58 -6.03
C THR A 40 4.03 -15.31 -6.60
N GLY A 41 4.85 -14.43 -7.21
CA GLY A 41 4.37 -13.22 -7.87
C GLY A 41 3.32 -13.53 -8.95
N LEU A 42 3.57 -14.53 -9.77
CA LEU A 42 2.63 -15.02 -10.78
C LEU A 42 1.31 -15.53 -10.19
N GLN A 43 1.35 -16.28 -9.07
CA GLN A 43 0.12 -16.77 -8.41
C GLN A 43 -0.73 -15.61 -7.88
N VAL A 44 -0.10 -14.63 -7.22
CA VAL A 44 -0.78 -13.42 -6.73
C VAL A 44 -1.36 -12.62 -7.90
N ALA A 45 -0.58 -12.40 -8.96
CA ALA A 45 -0.99 -11.66 -10.14
C ALA A 45 -2.22 -12.27 -10.84
N ARG A 46 -2.24 -13.60 -11.00
CA ARG A 46 -3.40 -14.32 -11.55
C ARG A 46 -4.63 -14.19 -10.66
N ALA A 47 -4.47 -14.37 -9.35
CA ALA A 47 -5.59 -14.29 -8.42
C ALA A 47 -6.21 -12.89 -8.32
N LEU A 48 -5.41 -11.84 -8.50
CA LEU A 48 -5.84 -10.44 -8.39
C LEU A 48 -6.10 -9.76 -9.75
N GLY A 49 -5.96 -10.49 -10.87
CA GLY A 49 -6.15 -9.94 -12.22
C GLY A 49 -5.21 -8.77 -12.55
N ARG A 50 -3.92 -8.93 -12.24
CA ARG A 50 -2.86 -7.94 -12.50
C ARG A 50 -1.66 -8.59 -13.21
N SER A 51 -0.70 -7.79 -13.65
CA SER A 51 0.58 -8.30 -14.15
C SER A 51 1.52 -8.67 -13.00
N GLU A 52 2.34 -9.70 -13.22
CA GLU A 52 3.35 -10.13 -12.24
C GLU A 52 4.35 -9.01 -11.93
N GLY A 53 4.79 -8.26 -12.95
CA GLY A 53 5.69 -7.12 -12.76
C GLY A 53 5.09 -6.05 -11.85
N TYR A 54 3.80 -5.74 -12.00
CA TYR A 54 3.12 -4.78 -11.14
C TYR A 54 3.04 -5.27 -9.68
N VAL A 55 2.65 -6.53 -9.47
CA VAL A 55 2.62 -7.13 -8.13
C VAL A 55 4.00 -7.10 -7.47
N ASN A 56 5.05 -7.48 -8.21
CA ASN A 56 6.41 -7.48 -7.68
C ASN A 56 6.91 -6.07 -7.32
N ASN A 57 6.52 -5.04 -8.09
CA ASN A 57 6.83 -3.64 -7.77
C ASN A 57 6.14 -3.20 -6.46
N LEU A 58 4.86 -3.52 -6.29
CA LEU A 58 4.12 -3.20 -5.07
C LEU A 58 4.74 -3.84 -3.82
N VAL A 59 5.06 -5.13 -3.91
CA VAL A 59 5.72 -5.86 -2.82
C VAL A 59 7.08 -5.24 -2.48
N ARG A 60 7.87 -4.89 -3.51
CA ARG A 60 9.17 -4.25 -3.33
C ARG A 60 9.08 -2.90 -2.62
N ILE A 61 8.08 -2.08 -2.95
CA ILE A 61 7.85 -0.79 -2.28
C ILE A 61 7.55 -1.03 -0.79
N VAL A 62 6.67 -1.98 -0.47
CA VAL A 62 6.33 -2.30 0.93
C VAL A 62 7.52 -2.83 1.71
N GLU A 63 8.39 -3.64 1.08
CA GLU A 63 9.55 -4.23 1.74
C GLU A 63 10.71 -3.24 1.97
N ARG A 64 10.85 -2.23 1.11
CA ARG A 64 12.02 -1.35 1.08
C ARG A 64 11.73 0.10 1.44
N GLY A 65 10.46 0.50 1.49
CA GLY A 65 10.06 1.85 1.84
C GLY A 65 10.36 2.15 3.31
N SER A 66 10.94 3.32 3.57
CA SER A 66 11.02 3.87 4.92
C SER A 66 9.62 4.05 5.48
N LEU A 67 9.50 4.05 6.82
CA LEU A 67 8.22 4.25 7.48
C LEU A 67 7.56 5.58 7.06
N ALA A 68 8.35 6.65 6.92
CA ALA A 68 7.83 7.97 6.53
C ALA A 68 7.27 7.95 5.09
N VAL A 69 7.96 7.28 4.15
CA VAL A 69 7.48 7.12 2.77
C VAL A 69 6.18 6.31 2.73
N LEU A 70 6.12 5.17 3.43
CA LEU A 70 4.93 4.33 3.46
C LEU A 70 3.72 5.05 4.09
N LEU A 71 3.94 5.79 5.18
CA LEU A 71 2.89 6.59 5.80
C LEU A 71 2.39 7.69 4.88
N ARG A 72 3.29 8.41 4.19
CA ARG A 72 2.89 9.43 3.22
C ARG A 72 2.09 8.81 2.08
N TRP A 73 2.57 7.69 1.51
CA TRP A 73 1.89 7.04 0.41
C TRP A 73 0.48 6.58 0.79
N ARG A 74 0.30 6.02 1.99
CA ARG A 74 -1.02 5.70 2.54
C ARG A 74 -1.93 6.93 2.58
N LEU A 75 -1.45 8.04 3.13
CA LEU A 75 -2.24 9.27 3.22
C LEU A 75 -2.66 9.79 1.84
N GLU A 76 -1.76 9.72 0.85
CA GLU A 76 -2.03 10.16 -0.52
C GLU A 76 -3.04 9.28 -1.25
N GLN A 77 -3.24 8.02 -0.85
CA GLN A 77 -4.17 7.09 -1.49
C GLN A 77 -5.57 7.08 -0.88
N GLN A 78 -5.81 7.83 0.21
CA GLN A 78 -7.14 7.92 0.80
C GLN A 78 -8.11 8.62 -0.17
N PRO A 79 -9.36 8.15 -0.33
CA PRO A 79 -10.34 8.78 -1.23
C PRO A 79 -10.63 10.24 -0.91
N SER A 80 -10.51 10.63 0.35
CA SER A 80 -10.70 12.00 0.83
C SER A 80 -9.43 12.86 0.77
N SER A 81 -8.32 12.32 0.27
CA SER A 81 -7.05 13.02 0.19
C SER A 81 -7.10 14.11 -0.87
N THR A 82 -6.67 15.32 -0.50
CA THR A 82 -6.39 16.42 -1.44
C THR A 82 -4.94 16.44 -1.91
N LEU A 83 -4.13 15.48 -1.45
CA LEU A 83 -2.72 15.37 -1.79
C LEU A 83 -2.54 14.75 -3.18
N PRO A 84 -1.50 15.14 -3.94
CA PRO A 84 -1.21 14.50 -5.22
C PRO A 84 -0.89 13.01 -5.04
N HIS A 85 -1.66 12.16 -5.71
CA HIS A 85 -1.41 10.71 -5.74
C HIS A 85 -0.07 10.41 -6.39
N VAL A 86 0.69 9.47 -5.81
CA VAL A 86 1.85 8.85 -6.46
C VAL A 86 1.48 7.45 -6.93
N CYS A 87 1.80 7.16 -8.19
CA CYS A 87 1.70 5.82 -8.73
C CYS A 87 2.87 4.95 -8.24
N ALA A 88 2.56 3.69 -7.94
CA ALA A 88 3.52 2.67 -7.53
C ALA A 88 4.50 2.23 -8.64
N THR A 89 4.46 2.84 -9.83
CA THR A 89 5.43 2.59 -10.92
C THR A 89 6.43 3.72 -11.12
N ASP A 90 6.26 4.85 -10.44
CA ASP A 90 6.97 6.08 -10.76
C ASP A 90 8.00 6.40 -9.66
N TRP A 91 7.86 7.54 -8.99
CA TRP A 91 8.75 8.03 -7.94
C TRP A 91 8.95 6.99 -6.81
N LEU A 92 7.89 6.29 -6.39
CA LEU A 92 7.97 5.29 -5.32
C LEU A 92 8.97 4.17 -5.64
N MET A 93 9.00 3.68 -6.88
CA MET A 93 9.92 2.63 -7.29
C MET A 93 11.37 3.09 -7.28
N GLN A 94 11.62 4.35 -7.62
CA GLN A 94 12.97 4.93 -7.62
C GLN A 94 13.46 5.18 -6.20
N VAL A 95 12.62 5.79 -5.36
CA VAL A 95 12.98 6.13 -3.98
C VAL A 95 13.22 4.90 -3.13
N CYS A 96 12.40 3.85 -3.27
CA CYS A 96 12.59 2.61 -2.50
C CYS A 96 13.87 1.82 -2.86
N LEU A 97 14.69 2.30 -3.81
CA LEU A 97 16.03 1.74 -4.07
C LEU A 97 17.12 2.37 -3.18
N LEU A 98 16.86 3.55 -2.61
CA LEU A 98 17.80 4.32 -1.80
C LEU A 98 17.84 3.83 -0.33
N SER A 99 18.83 4.28 0.44
CA SER A 99 18.83 4.09 1.90
C SER A 99 17.67 4.86 2.57
N HIS A 100 17.23 4.45 3.76
CA HIS A 100 16.08 5.09 4.42
C HIS A 100 16.30 6.60 4.67
N ASP A 101 17.51 7.02 5.02
CA ASP A 101 17.83 8.45 5.23
C ASP A 101 17.68 9.25 3.92
N GLU A 102 18.12 8.68 2.80
CA GLU A 102 17.97 9.30 1.47
C GLU A 102 16.50 9.30 1.00
N GLN A 103 15.74 8.25 1.35
CA GLN A 103 14.31 8.18 1.09
C GLN A 103 13.56 9.30 1.81
N ASP A 104 13.84 9.51 3.09
CA ASP A 104 13.22 10.53 3.91
C ASP A 104 13.60 11.94 3.44
N ALA A 105 14.86 12.14 3.02
CA ALA A 105 15.31 13.37 2.38
C ALA A 105 14.57 13.65 1.06
N GLU A 106 14.38 12.64 0.20
CA GLU A 106 13.66 12.80 -1.07
C GLU A 106 12.16 13.04 -0.85
N LEU A 107 11.56 12.39 0.15
CA LEU A 107 10.20 12.65 0.59
C LEU A 107 10.04 14.11 1.04
N ALA A 108 10.96 14.62 1.88
CA ALA A 108 10.95 16.02 2.31
C ALA A 108 11.06 16.98 1.12
N ARG A 109 11.97 16.72 0.17
CA ARG A 109 12.09 17.51 -1.07
C ARG A 109 10.82 17.46 -1.92
N ARG A 110 10.14 16.32 -1.98
CA ARG A 110 8.88 16.17 -2.72
C ARG A 110 7.75 16.97 -2.05
N ILE A 111 7.61 16.87 -0.73
CA ILE A 111 6.61 17.64 0.03
C ILE A 111 6.83 19.14 -0.16
N ALA A 112 8.06 19.62 0.00
CA ALA A 112 8.40 21.04 -0.18
C ALA A 112 8.08 21.56 -1.58
N ARG A 113 8.19 20.73 -2.63
CA ARG A 113 7.81 21.09 -4.00
C ARG A 113 6.30 21.18 -4.22
N ILE A 114 5.52 20.41 -3.45
CA ILE A 114 4.07 20.30 -3.61
C ILE A 114 3.33 21.32 -2.72
N THR A 115 3.87 21.65 -1.56
CA THR A 115 3.31 22.67 -0.68
C THR A 115 3.55 24.05 -1.29
N PRO A 116 2.51 24.83 -1.65
CA PRO A 116 2.71 26.19 -2.14
C PRO A 116 3.39 27.03 -1.06
N SER A 117 4.43 27.78 -1.41
CA SER A 117 4.98 28.79 -0.49
C SER A 117 3.87 29.81 -0.20
N ALA A 118 3.65 30.14 1.06
CA ALA A 118 2.70 31.18 1.45
C ALA A 118 2.93 32.46 0.63
N PRO A 119 1.88 33.20 0.24
CA PRO A 119 2.06 34.47 -0.46
C PRO A 119 2.92 35.40 0.41
N PRO A 120 3.80 36.23 -0.19
CA PRO A 120 4.59 37.18 0.57
C PRO A 120 3.67 38.09 1.38
N GLN A 121 3.94 38.20 2.68
CA GLN A 121 3.24 39.13 3.57
C GLN A 121 3.40 40.55 3.01
N PRO A 122 2.32 41.35 2.89
CA PRO A 122 2.45 42.73 2.47
C PRO A 122 3.30 43.46 3.52
N THR A 123 4.45 43.97 3.10
CA THR A 123 5.21 44.95 3.87
C THR A 123 4.36 46.22 3.94
N GLY A 124 3.77 46.47 5.11
CA GLY A 124 3.16 47.75 5.44
C GLY A 124 4.19 48.85 5.65
#